data_AF-A0A3C1Q6R6-F1
#
_entry.id   AF-A0A3C1Q6R6-F1
#
_cell.length_a   1.000
_cell.length_b   1.000
_cell.length_c   1.000
_cell.angle_alpha   90.00
_cell.angle_beta   90.00
_cell.angle_gamma   90.00
#
_symmetry.space_group_name_H-M   'P 1'
#
loop_
_entity.id
_entity.type
_entity.pdbx_description
1 polymer ?
#
loop_
_entity_poly.entity_id
_entity_poly.type
_entity_poly.pdbx_seq_one_letter_code
_entity_poly.pdbx_strand_id
1 'polypeptide(L)'
;MATITASDVVNSIKAIAETIDFASLGPYRMLDEGYLKHYLSAILNWDFRLLNLTGATHPVQLHPEWPTYEEQTRLEYGRYERRITAEETPVYWPANQGAAGILDFAIGGYERPQIGIELTMEYGWAHETIVYDFMKLMDSRNPFSAGVSYNVLLRPAGFVDRVDEPQHLIDNMNRAIEDASARLGARVCDNTRQLVFVFTETDEDARRRHWHYDQHRRTFVKGLPNT
;
A
#
# COMPACT_ATOMS: atom_id res chain seq x y z
N MET A 1 -23.46 -13.50 3.73
CA MET A 1 -22.47 -13.01 2.76
C MET A 1 -21.10 -13.34 3.30
N ALA A 2 -20.17 -13.79 2.45
CA ALA A 2 -18.80 -14.01 2.88
C ALA A 2 -18.18 -12.65 3.22
N THR A 3 -17.60 -12.54 4.40
CA THR A 3 -16.82 -11.36 4.78
C THR A 3 -15.53 -11.39 3.98
N ILE A 4 -15.23 -10.33 3.23
CA ILE A 4 -13.94 -10.20 2.53
C ILE A 4 -12.79 -10.26 3.54
N THR A 5 -11.75 -11.01 3.19
CA THR A 5 -10.56 -11.19 4.01
C THR A 5 -9.35 -10.49 3.41
N ALA A 6 -8.27 -10.34 4.17
CA ALA A 6 -7.00 -9.85 3.63
C ALA A 6 -6.49 -10.74 2.50
N SER A 7 -6.66 -12.06 2.60
CA SER A 7 -6.26 -13.01 1.55
C SER A 7 -7.00 -12.77 0.23
N ASP A 8 -8.28 -12.39 0.27
CA ASP A 8 -9.04 -12.04 -0.92
C ASP A 8 -8.46 -10.81 -1.63
N VAL A 9 -8.15 -9.76 -0.86
CA VAL A 9 -7.50 -8.54 -1.39
C VAL A 9 -6.13 -8.88 -1.99
N VAL A 10 -5.34 -9.71 -1.31
CA VAL A 10 -4.02 -10.14 -1.77
C VAL A 10 -4.13 -10.97 -3.05
N ASN A 11 -5.17 -11.79 -3.20
CA ASN A 11 -5.42 -12.53 -4.44
C ASN A 11 -5.74 -11.58 -5.61
N SER A 12 -6.56 -10.55 -5.40
CA SER A 12 -6.78 -9.51 -6.42
C SER A 12 -5.48 -8.79 -6.80
N ILE A 13 -4.64 -8.44 -5.81
CA ILE A 13 -3.33 -7.82 -6.06
C ILE A 13 -2.39 -8.74 -6.82
N LYS A 14 -2.36 -10.04 -6.51
CA LYS A 14 -1.55 -11.03 -7.23
C LYS A 14 -1.98 -11.13 -8.69
N ALA A 15 -3.29 -11.19 -8.95
CA ALA A 15 -3.80 -11.20 -10.31
C ALA A 15 -3.37 -9.94 -11.09
N ILE A 16 -3.42 -8.76 -10.46
CA ILE A 16 -2.91 -7.51 -11.05
C ILE A 16 -1.42 -7.62 -11.32
N ALA A 17 -0.61 -8.04 -10.35
CA ALA A 17 0.84 -8.16 -10.48
C ALA A 17 1.27 -9.13 -11.60
N GLU A 18 0.48 -10.18 -11.82
CA GLU A 18 0.68 -11.17 -12.88
C GLU A 18 0.26 -10.66 -14.27
N THR A 19 -0.42 -9.52 -14.37
CA THR A 19 -0.89 -8.99 -15.66
C THR A 19 -0.42 -7.57 -15.95
N ILE A 20 0.06 -6.84 -14.95
CA ILE A 20 0.51 -5.46 -15.11
C ILE A 20 1.64 -5.40 -16.14
N ASP A 21 1.52 -4.45 -17.05
CA ASP A 21 2.42 -4.34 -18.18
C ASP A 21 2.74 -2.87 -18.43
N PHE A 22 4.01 -2.49 -18.32
CA PHE A 22 4.44 -1.15 -18.65
C PHE A 22 4.15 -0.83 -20.12
N ALA A 23 4.26 -1.79 -21.05
CA ALA A 23 3.99 -1.54 -22.47
C ALA A 23 2.53 -1.10 -22.71
N SER A 24 1.61 -1.55 -21.86
CA SER A 24 0.19 -1.14 -21.89
C SER A 24 -0.04 0.34 -21.55
N LEU A 25 0.99 1.04 -21.03
CA LEU A 25 0.96 2.49 -20.78
C LEU A 25 0.80 3.33 -22.05
N GLY A 26 1.13 2.75 -23.21
CA GLY A 26 1.10 3.43 -24.51
C GLY A 26 1.99 4.68 -24.57
N PRO A 27 1.96 5.43 -25.68
CA PRO A 27 2.77 6.64 -25.85
C PRO A 27 2.39 7.78 -24.88
N TYR A 28 1.26 7.67 -24.20
CA TYR A 28 0.71 8.69 -23.32
C TYR A 28 0.91 8.39 -21.83
N ARG A 29 1.60 7.31 -21.45
CA ARG A 29 1.85 6.94 -20.05
C ARG A 29 0.55 6.86 -19.22
N MET A 30 -0.50 6.27 -19.81
CA MET A 30 -1.87 6.43 -19.31
C MET A 30 -2.14 5.74 -17.98
N LEU A 31 -1.54 4.57 -17.74
CA LEU A 31 -1.70 3.83 -16.49
C LEU A 31 -0.81 4.44 -15.41
N ASP A 32 -1.42 5.28 -14.59
CA ASP A 32 -0.83 5.84 -13.38
C ASP A 32 -1.39 5.15 -12.13
N GLU A 33 -0.98 5.64 -10.97
CA GLU A 33 -1.47 5.18 -9.68
C GLU A 33 -3.01 5.27 -9.54
N GLY A 34 -3.65 6.28 -10.16
CA GLY A 34 -5.10 6.44 -10.17
C GLY A 34 -5.80 5.32 -10.93
N TYR A 35 -5.26 4.91 -12.08
CA TYR A 35 -5.78 3.74 -12.82
C TYR A 35 -5.64 2.45 -12.01
N LEU A 36 -4.52 2.26 -11.30
CA LEU A 36 -4.33 1.10 -10.44
C LEU A 36 -5.37 1.06 -9.31
N LYS A 37 -5.62 2.21 -8.66
CA LYS A 37 -6.67 2.38 -7.64
C LYS A 37 -8.07 2.06 -8.19
N HIS A 38 -8.41 2.62 -9.35
CA HIS A 38 -9.69 2.34 -10.00
C HIS A 38 -9.86 0.88 -10.41
N TYR A 39 -8.81 0.25 -10.93
CA TYR A 39 -8.86 -1.15 -11.33
C TYR A 39 -9.05 -2.08 -10.14
N LEU A 40 -8.29 -1.89 -9.05
CA LEU A 40 -8.44 -2.69 -7.84
C LEU A 40 -9.84 -2.52 -7.23
N SER A 41 -10.29 -1.28 -7.03
CA SER A 41 -11.62 -1.01 -6.47
C SER A 41 -12.75 -1.60 -7.31
N ALA A 42 -12.62 -1.59 -8.64
CA ALA A 42 -13.58 -2.20 -9.54
C ALA A 42 -13.66 -3.73 -9.34
N ILE A 43 -12.52 -4.43 -9.28
CA ILE A 43 -12.47 -5.88 -9.05
C ILE A 43 -13.05 -6.22 -7.67
N LEU A 44 -12.60 -5.54 -6.62
CA LEU A 44 -13.08 -5.79 -5.26
C LEU A 44 -14.60 -5.57 -5.16
N ASN A 45 -15.13 -4.56 -5.83
CA ASN A 45 -16.57 -4.32 -5.83
C ASN A 45 -17.33 -5.32 -6.71
N TRP A 46 -16.77 -5.77 -7.83
CA TRP A 46 -17.39 -6.77 -8.70
C TRP A 46 -17.55 -8.12 -7.98
N ASP A 47 -16.48 -8.58 -7.33
CA ASP A 47 -16.43 -9.90 -6.71
C ASP A 47 -17.15 -9.94 -5.35
N PHE A 48 -17.06 -8.87 -4.56
CA PHE A 48 -17.53 -8.86 -3.18
C PHE A 48 -18.68 -7.88 -2.89
N ARG A 49 -19.06 -7.03 -3.86
CA ARG A 49 -20.15 -6.04 -3.75
C ARG A 49 -19.97 -5.13 -2.52
N LEU A 50 -18.78 -4.56 -2.35
CA LEU A 50 -18.44 -3.77 -1.17
C LEU A 50 -19.04 -2.35 -1.18
N LEU A 51 -19.49 -1.85 -2.33
CA LEU A 51 -20.13 -0.55 -2.48
C LEU A 51 -21.65 -0.71 -2.64
N ASN A 52 -22.41 0.11 -1.91
CA ASN A 52 -23.85 0.21 -2.07
C ASN A 52 -24.30 1.67 -2.01
N LEU A 53 -24.29 2.34 -3.16
CA LEU A 53 -24.70 3.74 -3.29
C LEU A 53 -26.22 3.93 -3.28
N THR A 54 -26.99 2.84 -3.39
CA THR A 54 -28.46 2.87 -3.51
C THR A 54 -29.17 2.53 -2.19
N GLY A 55 -28.42 2.15 -1.15
CA GLY A 55 -28.96 1.85 0.18
C GLY A 55 -29.80 0.57 0.28
N ALA A 56 -29.92 -0.22 -0.80
CA ALA A 56 -30.98 -1.22 -0.90
C ALA A 56 -30.67 -2.61 -0.30
N THR A 57 -29.40 -3.00 -0.12
CA THR A 57 -29.08 -4.42 0.13
C THR A 57 -28.00 -4.73 1.18
N HIS A 58 -27.07 -3.82 1.49
CA HIS A 58 -26.03 -4.02 2.53
C HIS A 58 -25.28 -2.71 2.87
N PRO A 59 -24.59 -2.62 4.02
CA PRO A 59 -23.71 -1.50 4.33
C PRO A 59 -22.57 -1.34 3.31
N VAL A 60 -22.11 -0.11 3.11
CA VAL A 60 -20.85 0.18 2.39
C VAL A 60 -19.69 -0.34 3.22
N GLN A 61 -18.83 -1.12 2.59
CA GLN A 61 -17.64 -1.70 3.21
C GLN A 61 -16.34 -1.24 2.58
N LEU A 62 -16.34 -0.80 1.32
CA LEU A 62 -15.15 -0.21 0.68
C LEU A 62 -15.21 1.31 0.80
N HIS A 63 -14.20 1.88 1.44
CA HIS A 63 -14.09 3.32 1.66
C HIS A 63 -12.84 3.85 0.96
N PRO A 64 -12.97 4.54 -0.18
CA PRO A 64 -11.83 5.18 -0.84
C PRO A 64 -11.35 6.41 -0.06
N GLU A 65 -10.07 6.77 -0.20
CA GLU A 65 -9.45 7.96 0.41
C GLU A 65 -9.70 8.04 1.92
N TRP A 66 -9.40 6.96 2.63
CA TRP A 66 -9.73 6.80 4.05
C TRP A 66 -8.83 7.63 4.96
N PRO A 67 -9.37 8.59 5.75
CA PRO A 67 -8.57 9.35 6.68
C PRO A 67 -8.28 8.54 7.96
N THR A 68 -7.04 8.58 8.44
CA THR A 68 -6.67 8.07 9.77
C THR A 68 -7.14 9.00 10.89
N TYR A 69 -7.56 10.22 10.57
CA TYR A 69 -8.09 11.17 11.54
C TYR A 69 -9.12 12.08 10.89
N GLU A 70 -10.29 12.23 11.52
CA GLU A 70 -11.32 13.15 11.06
C GLU A 70 -12.26 13.50 12.23
N GLU A 71 -12.27 14.78 12.61
CA GLU A 71 -13.03 15.27 13.76
C GLU A 71 -14.55 15.11 13.56
N GLN A 72 -15.05 15.41 12.36
CA GLN A 72 -16.49 15.36 12.04
C GLN A 72 -17.07 13.96 12.23
N THR A 73 -16.27 12.94 11.92
CA THR A 73 -16.66 11.53 11.97
C THR A 73 -16.07 10.80 13.17
N ARG A 74 -15.37 11.53 14.06
CA ARG A 74 -14.76 11.08 15.32
C ARG A 74 -13.71 9.97 15.14
N LEU A 75 -13.02 9.98 14.00
CA LEU A 75 -11.87 9.10 13.77
C LEU A 75 -10.65 9.72 14.46
N GLU A 76 -10.14 9.06 15.50
CA GLU A 76 -9.04 9.54 16.35
C GLU A 76 -7.77 8.66 16.22
N TYR A 77 -7.43 8.20 15.02
CA TYR A 77 -6.29 7.29 14.83
C TYR A 77 -4.95 8.02 14.58
N GLY A 78 -4.10 7.47 13.70
CA GLY A 78 -2.81 8.01 13.34
C GLY A 78 -2.89 9.47 12.88
N ARG A 79 -1.98 10.29 13.37
CA ARG A 79 -1.78 11.68 12.92
C ARG A 79 -0.31 11.90 12.62
N TYR A 80 -0.03 12.68 11.58
CA TYR A 80 1.31 12.86 11.02
C TYR A 80 1.57 14.33 10.69
N GLU A 81 2.82 14.75 10.80
CA GLU A 81 3.28 16.08 10.40
C GLU A 81 4.34 15.98 9.32
N ARG A 82 4.25 16.90 8.35
CA ARG A 82 5.26 17.07 7.31
C ARG A 82 6.40 17.93 7.87
N ARG A 83 7.61 17.41 7.81
CA ARG A 83 8.86 18.11 8.13
C ARG A 83 9.71 18.24 6.86
N ILE A 84 10.56 19.25 6.80
CA ILE A 84 11.50 19.45 5.70
C ILE A 84 12.91 19.13 6.23
N THR A 85 13.64 18.27 5.53
CA THR A 85 15.04 17.95 5.88
C THR A 85 15.99 19.08 5.45
N ALA A 86 17.27 18.96 5.81
CA ALA A 86 18.29 19.92 5.38
C ALA A 86 18.43 19.97 3.84
N GLU A 87 18.07 18.88 3.16
CA GLU A 87 18.08 18.70 1.70
C GLU A 87 16.74 19.09 1.05
N GLU A 88 15.90 19.86 1.74
CA GLU A 88 14.58 20.33 1.27
C GLU A 88 13.59 19.20 0.92
N THR A 89 13.86 17.97 1.37
CA THR A 89 13.00 16.81 1.10
C THR A 89 11.89 16.73 2.15
N PRO A 90 10.62 16.60 1.75
CA PRO A 90 9.54 16.41 2.71
C PRO A 90 9.57 15.01 3.30
N VAL A 91 9.52 14.92 4.62
CA VAL A 91 9.43 13.67 5.38
C VAL A 91 8.29 13.73 6.38
N TYR A 92 7.65 12.60 6.65
CA TYR A 92 6.48 12.53 7.53
C TYR A 92 6.84 11.86 8.85
N TRP A 93 6.35 12.43 9.95
CA TRP A 93 6.57 11.93 11.31
C TRP A 93 5.26 11.82 12.08
N PRO A 94 5.08 10.83 12.96
CA PRO A 94 3.91 10.76 13.80
C PRO A 94 3.84 11.98 14.75
N ALA A 95 2.70 12.64 14.81
CA ALA A 95 2.51 13.85 15.63
C ALA A 95 1.12 13.89 16.25
N ASN A 96 1.01 14.22 17.54
CA ASN A 96 -0.29 14.25 18.23
C ASN A 96 -1.22 15.35 17.69
N GLN A 97 -0.63 16.46 17.21
CA GLN A 97 -1.33 17.59 16.60
C GLN A 97 -1.14 17.64 15.08
N GLY A 98 -0.80 16.50 14.47
CA GLY A 98 -0.62 16.38 13.03
C GLY A 98 -1.94 16.35 12.24
N ALA A 99 -1.84 16.21 10.93
CA ALA A 99 -2.96 15.96 10.04
C ALA A 99 -3.24 14.47 9.90
N ALA A 100 -4.38 14.14 9.28
CA ALA A 100 -4.69 12.77 8.88
C ALA A 100 -3.67 12.25 7.86
N GLY A 101 -3.31 10.98 7.99
CA GLY A 101 -2.83 10.21 6.85
C GLY A 101 -4.03 9.77 6.04
N ILE A 102 -3.97 9.89 4.71
CA ILE A 102 -5.00 9.38 3.83
C ILE A 102 -4.50 8.06 3.25
N LEU A 103 -5.24 6.98 3.49
CA LEU A 103 -5.04 5.70 2.80
C LEU A 103 -5.86 5.66 1.52
N ASP A 104 -5.39 4.93 0.53
CA ASP A 104 -6.14 4.77 -0.71
C ASP A 104 -7.48 4.08 -0.50
N PHE A 105 -7.48 3.02 0.31
CA PHE A 105 -8.71 2.34 0.68
C PHE A 105 -8.69 1.82 2.11
N ALA A 106 -9.87 1.74 2.70
CA ALA A 106 -10.16 0.94 3.87
C ALA A 106 -11.34 0.02 3.61
N ILE A 107 -11.28 -1.22 4.12
CA ILE A 107 -12.35 -2.21 3.97
C ILE A 107 -12.88 -2.62 5.35
N GLY A 108 -14.20 -2.53 5.54
CA GLY A 108 -14.90 -2.94 6.77
C GLY A 108 -15.98 -1.94 7.18
N GLY A 109 -16.37 -1.97 8.45
CA GLY A 109 -17.27 -0.95 8.99
C GLY A 109 -16.60 0.41 9.04
N TYR A 110 -17.34 1.49 8.74
CA TYR A 110 -16.79 2.85 8.69
C TYR A 110 -16.05 3.23 9.99
N GLU A 111 -16.65 3.01 11.16
CA GLU A 111 -16.01 3.35 12.44
C GLU A 111 -14.81 2.48 12.82
N ARG A 112 -14.61 1.34 12.14
CA ARG A 112 -13.55 0.38 12.45
C ARG A 112 -13.25 -0.54 11.25
N PRO A 113 -12.62 0.00 10.20
CA PRO A 113 -12.21 -0.84 9.07
C PRO A 113 -11.18 -1.88 9.52
N GLN A 114 -11.23 -3.05 8.88
CA GLN A 114 -10.41 -4.20 9.22
C GLN A 114 -9.15 -4.26 8.35
N ILE A 115 -9.23 -3.81 7.11
CA ILE A 115 -8.13 -3.86 6.14
C ILE A 115 -7.82 -2.43 5.69
N GLY A 116 -6.57 -1.99 5.84
CA GLY A 116 -6.05 -0.78 5.22
C GLY A 116 -5.25 -1.14 3.97
N ILE A 117 -5.38 -0.36 2.89
CA ILE A 117 -4.73 -0.62 1.61
C ILE A 117 -4.04 0.65 1.11
N GLU A 118 -2.77 0.52 0.71
CA GLU A 118 -2.00 1.55 -0.01
C GLU A 118 -1.52 1.00 -1.34
N LEU A 119 -1.60 1.81 -2.38
CA LEU A 119 -1.17 1.52 -3.73
C LEU A 119 -0.26 2.64 -4.21
N THR A 120 0.96 2.28 -4.59
CA THR A 120 1.92 3.25 -5.10
C THR A 120 2.34 2.83 -6.50
N MET A 121 2.38 3.76 -7.45
CA MET A 121 2.96 3.50 -8.78
C MET A 121 3.87 4.64 -9.22
N GLU A 122 5.16 4.33 -9.34
CA GLU A 122 6.20 5.36 -9.49
C GLU A 122 7.25 4.99 -10.54
N TYR A 123 7.86 6.02 -11.15
CA TYR A 123 9.01 5.86 -12.04
C TYR A 123 10.28 5.66 -11.20
N GLY A 124 10.58 4.40 -10.90
CA GLY A 124 11.70 4.05 -10.02
C GLY A 124 11.37 4.19 -8.54
N TRP A 125 12.41 4.26 -7.71
CA TRP A 125 12.28 4.15 -6.26
C TRP A 125 11.92 5.48 -5.60
N ALA A 126 10.76 5.54 -4.94
CA ALA A 126 10.28 6.70 -4.17
C ALA A 126 10.30 6.41 -2.66
N HIS A 127 11.48 6.55 -2.04
CA HIS A 127 11.70 6.10 -0.66
C HIS A 127 10.71 6.68 0.35
N GLU A 128 10.54 8.01 0.38
CA GLU A 128 9.70 8.68 1.39
C GLU A 128 8.20 8.39 1.22
N THR A 129 7.73 8.26 -0.02
CA THR A 129 6.36 7.84 -0.31
C THR A 129 6.08 6.47 0.29
N ILE A 130 6.95 5.50 0.00
CA ILE A 130 6.83 4.12 0.48
C ILE A 130 6.92 4.05 2.01
N VAL A 131 7.86 4.79 2.61
CA VAL A 131 7.99 4.87 4.08
C VAL A 131 6.70 5.40 4.70
N TYR A 132 6.11 6.46 4.12
CA TYR A 132 4.89 7.04 4.65
C TYR A 132 3.67 6.10 4.52
N ASP A 133 3.57 5.38 3.41
CA ASP A 133 2.54 4.37 3.20
C ASP A 133 2.66 3.22 4.22
N PHE A 134 3.88 2.72 4.45
CA PHE A 134 4.13 1.73 5.51
C PHE A 134 3.81 2.28 6.88
N MET A 135 4.15 3.53 7.19
CA MET A 135 3.80 4.15 8.47
C MET A 135 2.29 4.15 8.71
N LYS A 136 1.47 4.48 7.71
CA LYS A 136 0.01 4.45 7.82
C LYS A 136 -0.49 3.03 8.11
N LEU A 137 0.04 2.01 7.44
CA LEU A 137 -0.39 0.62 7.63
C LEU A 137 0.12 -0.01 8.94
N MET A 138 1.29 0.41 9.41
CA MET A 138 1.96 -0.11 10.61
C MET A 138 1.64 0.63 11.90
N ASP A 139 0.98 1.79 11.87
CA ASP A 139 0.64 2.55 13.08
C ASP A 139 -0.41 1.81 13.93
N SER A 140 -0.04 1.44 15.16
CA SER A 140 -0.88 0.70 16.11
C SER A 140 -2.13 1.44 16.54
N ARG A 141 -2.20 2.77 16.31
CA ARG A 141 -3.39 3.58 16.55
C ARG A 141 -4.47 3.37 15.51
N ASN A 142 -4.09 2.97 14.28
CA ASN A 142 -5.05 2.66 13.23
C ASN A 142 -5.74 1.32 13.53
N PRO A 143 -7.01 1.13 13.15
CA PRO A 143 -7.86 0.04 13.66
C PRO A 143 -7.64 -1.31 12.97
N PHE A 144 -6.78 -1.35 11.95
CA PHE A 144 -6.68 -2.47 11.03
C PHE A 144 -6.19 -3.75 11.71
N SER A 145 -6.81 -4.88 11.34
CA SER A 145 -6.26 -6.21 11.57
C SER A 145 -5.31 -6.62 10.45
N ALA A 146 -5.40 -6.01 9.27
CA ALA A 146 -4.47 -6.22 8.16
C ALA A 146 -4.09 -4.92 7.46
N GLY A 147 -2.80 -4.75 7.17
CA GLY A 147 -2.28 -3.69 6.32
C GLY A 147 -1.73 -4.28 5.02
N VAL A 148 -2.28 -3.86 3.89
CA VAL A 148 -1.88 -4.35 2.57
C VAL A 148 -1.27 -3.20 1.78
N SER A 149 -0.09 -3.42 1.19
CA SER A 149 0.55 -2.43 0.33
C SER A 149 0.90 -3.08 -0.99
N TYR A 150 0.61 -2.43 -2.10
CA TYR A 150 1.07 -2.85 -3.41
C TYR A 150 1.80 -1.72 -4.12
N ASN A 151 3.09 -1.92 -4.35
CA ASN A 151 3.99 -0.92 -4.91
C ASN A 151 4.43 -1.39 -6.29
N VAL A 152 4.26 -0.54 -7.30
CA VAL A 152 4.67 -0.79 -8.68
C VAL A 152 5.78 0.17 -9.07
N LEU A 153 6.96 -0.39 -9.36
CA LEU A 153 8.13 0.35 -9.82
C LEU A 153 8.24 0.22 -11.33
N LEU A 154 8.05 1.34 -12.01
CA LEU A 154 8.11 1.44 -13.45
C LEU A 154 9.54 1.75 -13.92
N ARG A 155 10.07 0.95 -14.84
CA ARG A 155 11.45 1.05 -15.36
C ARG A 155 11.47 1.32 -16.87
N PRO A 156 11.28 2.58 -17.31
CA PRO A 156 11.28 2.91 -18.74
C PRO A 156 12.62 2.61 -19.42
N ALA A 157 13.73 2.70 -18.68
CA ALA A 157 15.06 2.39 -19.21
C ALA A 157 15.41 0.88 -19.16
N GLY A 158 14.43 0.02 -18.87
CA GLY A 158 14.65 -1.39 -18.61
C GLY A 158 15.21 -1.67 -17.22
N PHE A 159 15.33 -2.95 -16.90
CA PHE A 159 16.04 -3.40 -15.70
C PHE A 159 17.53 -3.12 -15.83
N VAL A 160 18.13 -2.62 -14.75
CA VAL A 160 19.58 -2.60 -14.62
C VAL A 160 20.03 -4.04 -14.35
N ASP A 161 20.52 -4.71 -15.40
CA ASP A 161 20.99 -6.11 -15.33
C ASP A 161 22.43 -6.17 -14.77
N ARG A 162 22.60 -5.66 -13.54
CA ARG A 162 23.81 -5.87 -12.74
C ARG A 162 23.58 -6.97 -11.70
N VAL A 163 24.65 -7.66 -11.31
CA VAL A 163 24.59 -8.80 -10.37
C VAL A 163 24.02 -8.38 -9.01
N ASP A 164 24.25 -7.13 -8.60
CA ASP A 164 23.89 -6.55 -7.31
C ASP A 164 22.53 -5.81 -7.31
N GLU A 165 22.02 -5.38 -8.47
CA GLU A 165 20.80 -4.55 -8.54
C GLU A 165 19.58 -5.17 -7.83
N PRO A 166 19.26 -6.48 -8.00
CA PRO A 166 18.12 -7.07 -7.29
C PRO A 166 18.30 -7.02 -5.77
N GLN A 167 19.55 -7.12 -5.29
CA GLN A 167 19.85 -7.02 -3.86
C GLN A 167 19.70 -5.58 -3.37
N HIS A 168 20.18 -4.60 -4.14
CA HIS A 168 20.03 -3.17 -3.81
C HIS A 168 18.55 -2.77 -3.66
N LEU A 169 17.67 -3.30 -4.52
CA LEU A 169 16.24 -3.06 -4.39
C LEU A 169 15.67 -3.70 -3.12
N ILE A 170 16.07 -4.93 -2.77
CA ILE A 170 15.71 -5.57 -1.51
C ILE A 170 16.17 -4.74 -0.31
N ASP A 171 17.41 -4.25 -0.33
CA ASP A 171 17.96 -3.42 0.73
C ASP A 171 17.18 -2.10 0.87
N ASN A 172 16.79 -1.47 -0.24
CA ASN A 172 15.94 -0.28 -0.23
C ASN A 172 14.54 -0.56 0.36
N MET A 173 13.91 -1.69 -0.01
CA MET A 173 12.61 -2.11 0.53
C MET A 173 12.68 -2.39 2.04
N ASN A 174 13.71 -3.12 2.49
CA ASN A 174 13.96 -3.38 3.91
C ASN A 174 14.21 -2.07 4.67
N ARG A 175 15.04 -1.17 4.12
CA ARG A 175 15.29 0.15 4.72
C ARG A 175 14.00 0.96 4.88
N ALA A 176 13.07 0.90 3.93
CA ALA A 176 11.81 1.63 4.06
C ALA A 176 10.94 1.14 5.23
N ILE A 177 10.90 -0.18 5.48
CA ILE A 177 10.23 -0.75 6.66
C ILE A 177 10.95 -0.37 7.95
N GLU A 178 12.28 -0.41 7.95
CA GLU A 178 13.09 -0.02 9.11
C GLU A 178 12.86 1.46 9.47
N ASP A 179 12.87 2.34 8.48
CA ASP A 179 12.61 3.77 8.65
C ASP A 179 11.18 4.02 9.15
N ALA A 180 10.17 3.38 8.55
CA ALA A 180 8.79 3.47 9.02
C ALA A 180 8.66 3.02 10.48
N SER A 181 9.29 1.89 10.83
CA SER A 181 9.31 1.35 12.18
C SER A 181 10.00 2.29 13.17
N ALA A 182 11.15 2.85 12.79
CA ALA A 182 11.93 3.77 13.61
C ALA A 182 11.16 5.08 13.89
N ARG A 183 10.46 5.62 12.87
CA ARG A 183 9.63 6.82 13.00
C ARG A 183 8.41 6.59 13.89
N LEU A 184 7.79 5.41 13.80
CA LEU A 184 6.65 5.03 14.64
C LEU A 184 7.07 4.73 16.10
N GLY A 185 8.25 4.15 16.32
CA GLY A 185 8.74 3.78 17.64
C GLY A 185 7.77 2.86 18.38
N ALA A 186 7.30 3.27 19.56
CA ALA A 186 6.31 2.50 20.34
C ALA A 186 4.92 2.41 19.67
N ARG A 187 4.69 3.14 18.57
CA ARG A 187 3.44 3.12 17.79
C ARG A 187 3.45 2.09 16.66
N VAL A 188 4.47 1.25 16.56
CA VAL A 188 4.44 0.12 15.61
C VAL A 188 3.42 -0.91 16.09
N CYS A 189 2.60 -1.44 15.19
CA CYS A 189 1.65 -2.52 15.46
C CYS A 189 2.37 -3.80 15.92
N ASP A 190 1.70 -4.60 16.74
CA ASP A 190 2.21 -5.92 17.13
C ASP A 190 2.00 -6.95 16.01
N ASN A 191 2.43 -8.19 16.28
CA ASN A 191 2.33 -9.30 15.33
C ASN A 191 0.89 -9.83 15.12
N THR A 192 -0.11 -9.28 15.81
CA THR A 192 -1.51 -9.63 15.54
C THR A 192 -2.03 -8.93 14.28
N ARG A 193 -1.40 -7.83 13.86
CA ARG A 193 -1.66 -7.21 12.55
C ARG A 193 -0.93 -7.99 11.46
N GLN A 194 -1.70 -8.47 10.48
CA GLN A 194 -1.15 -9.06 9.27
C GLN A 194 -0.63 -7.95 8.35
N LEU A 195 0.65 -7.98 7.98
CA LEU A 195 1.25 -7.05 7.03
C LEU A 195 1.55 -7.80 5.73
N VAL A 196 0.95 -7.36 4.62
CA VAL A 196 1.20 -7.92 3.29
C VAL A 196 1.64 -6.82 2.35
N PHE A 197 2.95 -6.64 2.24
CA PHE A 197 3.53 -5.63 1.35
C PHE A 197 4.12 -6.32 0.14
N VAL A 198 3.66 -5.96 -1.05
CA VAL A 198 4.02 -6.56 -2.32
C VAL A 198 4.66 -5.49 -3.19
N PHE A 199 5.76 -5.86 -3.84
CA PHE A 199 6.41 -5.04 -4.87
C PHE A 199 6.34 -5.76 -6.20
N THR A 200 6.05 -4.99 -7.25
CA THR A 200 6.27 -5.39 -8.63
C THR A 200 7.14 -4.36 -9.30
N GLU A 201 8.19 -4.82 -9.97
CA GLU A 201 8.98 -4.00 -10.86
C GLU A 201 8.72 -4.47 -12.29
N THR A 202 8.41 -3.53 -13.19
CA THR A 202 8.09 -3.82 -14.59
C THR A 202 8.75 -2.82 -15.54
N ASP A 203 9.07 -3.26 -16.75
CA ASP A 203 9.67 -2.44 -17.81
C ASP A 203 8.93 -2.54 -19.15
N GLU A 204 9.39 -1.76 -20.14
CA GLU A 204 8.82 -1.66 -21.49
C GLU A 204 8.74 -2.99 -22.25
N ASP A 205 9.55 -3.98 -21.89
CA ASP A 205 9.56 -5.32 -22.49
C ASP A 205 8.59 -6.28 -21.79
N ALA A 206 7.69 -5.75 -20.94
CA ALA A 206 6.75 -6.49 -20.10
C ALA A 206 7.44 -7.49 -19.14
N ARG A 207 8.74 -7.32 -18.87
CA ARG A 207 9.45 -8.12 -17.87
C ARG A 207 8.95 -7.71 -16.50
N ARG A 208 8.82 -8.69 -15.61
CA ARG A 208 8.32 -8.49 -14.25
C ARG A 208 9.18 -9.18 -13.22
N ARG A 209 9.40 -8.50 -12.10
CA ARG A 209 10.03 -9.04 -10.90
C ARG A 209 9.14 -8.71 -9.72
N HIS A 210 8.99 -9.67 -8.81
CA HIS A 210 8.10 -9.54 -7.66
C HIS A 210 8.86 -9.82 -6.37
N TRP A 211 8.43 -9.14 -5.32
CA TRP A 211 8.86 -9.39 -3.95
C TRP A 211 7.67 -9.20 -3.01
N HIS A 212 7.74 -9.85 -1.85
CA HIS A 212 6.81 -9.59 -0.77
C HIS A 212 7.53 -9.58 0.57
N TYR A 213 6.96 -8.85 1.52
CA TYR A 213 7.44 -8.83 2.89
C TYR A 213 7.04 -10.12 3.60
N ASP A 214 8.02 -10.88 4.07
CA ASP A 214 7.81 -12.00 4.97
C ASP A 214 7.86 -11.46 6.41
N GLN A 215 6.69 -11.33 7.03
CA GLN A 215 6.57 -10.78 8.39
C GLN A 215 7.27 -11.66 9.44
N HIS A 216 7.38 -12.99 9.23
CA HIS A 216 8.08 -13.87 10.17
C HIS A 216 9.59 -13.67 10.11
N ARG A 217 10.13 -13.52 8.89
CA ARG A 217 11.56 -13.24 8.67
C ARG A 217 11.91 -11.76 8.81
N ARG A 218 10.89 -10.90 8.85
CA ARG A 218 10.98 -9.44 8.87
C ARG A 218 11.83 -8.88 7.72
N THR A 219 11.70 -9.46 6.54
CA THR A 219 12.47 -9.04 5.36
C THR A 219 11.71 -9.31 4.07
N PHE A 220 12.03 -8.57 3.01
CA PHE A 220 11.51 -8.85 1.68
C PHE A 220 12.18 -10.09 1.06
N VAL A 221 11.35 -10.95 0.47
CA VAL A 221 11.79 -12.14 -0.27
C VAL A 221 11.24 -12.10 -1.69
N LYS A 222 11.94 -12.77 -2.61
CA LYS A 222 11.57 -12.82 -4.03
C LYS A 222 10.30 -13.67 -4.22
N GLY A 223 9.43 -13.22 -5.12
CA GLY A 223 8.17 -13.86 -5.49
C GLY A 223 6.94 -13.15 -4.92
N LEU A 224 5.76 -13.59 -5.35
CA LEU A 224 4.47 -13.18 -4.80
C LEU A 224 4.18 -13.95 -3.49
N PRO A 225 3.33 -13.41 -2.59
CA PRO A 225 3.03 -14.08 -1.33
C PRO A 225 2.24 -15.40 -1.56
N ASN A 226 2.60 -16.41 -0.77
CA ASN A 226 1.81 -17.64 -0.66
C ASN A 226 0.59 -17.33 0.22
N THR A 227 -0.60 -17.45 -0.36
CA THR A 227 -1.90 -17.21 0.28
C THR A 227 -2.54 -18.53 0.67
#